data_AF-A0A1W5CW55-F1
#
_entry.id   AF-A0A1W5CW55-F1
#
_cell.length_a   1.000
_cell.length_b   1.000
_cell.length_c   1.000
_cell.angle_alpha   90.00
_cell.angle_beta   90.00
_cell.angle_gamma   90.00
#
_symmetry.space_group_name_H-M   'P 1'
#
loop_
_entity.id
_entity.type
_entity.pdbx_description
1 polymer ?
#
loop_
_entity_poly.entity_id
_entity_poly.type
_entity_poly.pdbx_seq_one_letter_code
_entity_poly.pdbx_strand_id
1 'polypeptide(L)'
;MATSMSRGNAPDFALYGSFTGKTGQSAARWLKKVEWELEKHAGDDGSVDPSRFLWAVDLLLADDAAAWAETTPGIVELLEHPAPNADTVAQFKGLFNQRYPSKVPEPSVVHFDSEISDLRQKDDEALVTYYQRTTSLISRVGGRDRPREITPSTPALSPLEAAMLDTVMRAFTRGIRDSDIRRDALRGLVSSDRSLYGVYSISEESRRAKGEYIHLQEEAAKAQELQFY
;
A
#
# COMPACT_ATOMS: atom_id res chain seq x y z
N MET A 1 -54.58 13.38 -21.17
CA MET A 1 -53.53 12.65 -21.90
C MET A 1 -52.35 12.50 -20.97
N ALA A 2 -52.15 11.30 -20.43
CA ALA A 2 -51.00 10.99 -19.58
C ALA A 2 -49.89 10.45 -20.48
N THR A 3 -48.84 11.24 -20.68
CA THR A 3 -47.68 10.84 -21.47
C THR A 3 -46.88 9.84 -20.66
N SER A 4 -46.88 8.59 -21.12
CA SER A 4 -46.05 7.50 -20.64
C SER A 4 -44.57 7.91 -20.65
N MET A 5 -43.96 8.11 -19.48
CA MET A 5 -42.51 8.17 -19.35
C MET A 5 -41.95 6.76 -19.60
N SER A 6 -41.32 6.57 -20.76
CA SER A 6 -40.66 5.33 -21.15
C SER A 6 -39.61 4.92 -20.12
N ARG A 7 -39.79 3.74 -19.51
CA ARG A 7 -38.82 3.03 -18.64
C ARG A 7 -37.60 2.48 -19.42
N GLY A 8 -37.11 3.20 -20.41
CA GLY A 8 -36.24 2.65 -21.46
C GLY A 8 -34.79 3.14 -21.50
N ASN A 9 -34.25 3.81 -20.48
CA ASN A 9 -32.93 4.44 -20.60
C ASN A 9 -32.02 4.28 -19.37
N ALA A 10 -32.18 3.19 -18.61
CA ALA A 10 -31.24 2.84 -17.56
C ALA A 10 -30.09 2.00 -18.16
N PRO A 11 -28.82 2.26 -17.80
CA PRO A 11 -27.69 1.46 -18.26
C PRO A 11 -27.88 -0.01 -17.86
N ASP A 12 -27.73 -0.91 -18.84
CA ASP A 12 -27.85 -2.35 -18.64
C ASP A 12 -26.48 -2.95 -18.31
N PHE A 13 -26.19 -3.06 -17.01
CA PHE A 13 -24.95 -3.65 -16.55
C PHE A 13 -24.95 -5.19 -16.55
N ALA A 14 -26.08 -5.84 -16.88
CA ALA A 14 -26.18 -7.31 -16.93
C ALA A 14 -25.31 -7.93 -18.04
N LEU A 15 -25.03 -7.17 -19.10
CA LEU A 15 -24.17 -7.57 -20.23
C LEU A 15 -22.67 -7.52 -19.91
N TYR A 16 -22.25 -6.69 -18.94
CA TYR A 16 -20.83 -6.37 -18.70
C TYR A 16 -20.26 -7.02 -17.45
N GLY A 17 -21.14 -7.45 -16.55
CA GLY A 17 -20.83 -8.31 -15.42
C GLY A 17 -20.06 -7.62 -14.29
N SER A 18 -20.20 -8.18 -13.09
CA SER A 18 -19.46 -7.72 -11.93
C SER A 18 -17.96 -7.98 -12.06
N PHE A 19 -17.17 -7.07 -11.48
CA PHE A 19 -15.74 -7.27 -11.35
C PHE A 19 -15.44 -7.94 -10.02
N THR A 20 -14.95 -9.17 -10.08
CA THR A 20 -14.70 -10.03 -8.90
C THR A 20 -13.25 -9.96 -8.43
N GLY A 21 -12.33 -9.43 -9.24
CA GLY A 21 -10.89 -9.41 -8.96
C GLY A 21 -10.16 -10.73 -9.26
N LYS A 22 -10.86 -11.74 -9.80
CA LYS A 22 -10.31 -13.06 -10.13
C LYS A 22 -9.36 -13.03 -11.35
N THR A 23 -8.45 -13.99 -11.39
CA THR A 23 -7.51 -14.19 -12.51
C THR A 23 -8.26 -14.34 -13.84
N GLY A 24 -7.85 -13.55 -14.83
CA GLY A 24 -8.48 -13.50 -16.16
C GLY A 24 -9.38 -12.29 -16.40
N GLN A 25 -9.76 -11.53 -15.36
CA GLN A 25 -10.42 -10.23 -15.52
C GLN A 25 -9.39 -9.10 -15.69
N SER A 26 -9.46 -8.36 -16.80
CA SER A 26 -8.62 -7.17 -17.01
C SER A 26 -9.38 -5.93 -16.53
N ALA A 27 -8.86 -5.29 -15.49
CA ALA A 27 -9.43 -4.06 -14.95
C ALA A 27 -9.54 -2.95 -16.00
N ALA A 28 -8.50 -2.73 -16.81
CA ALA A 28 -8.54 -1.68 -17.84
C ALA A 28 -9.61 -1.97 -18.91
N ARG A 29 -9.78 -3.25 -19.31
CA ARG A 29 -10.83 -3.62 -20.26
C ARG A 29 -12.22 -3.51 -19.64
N TRP A 30 -12.35 -3.83 -18.35
CA TRP A 30 -13.62 -3.73 -17.64
C TRP A 30 -14.03 -2.27 -17.42
N LEU A 31 -13.11 -1.41 -16.96
CA LEU A 31 -13.36 0.03 -16.82
C LEU A 31 -13.81 0.68 -18.14
N LYS A 32 -13.14 0.35 -19.26
CA LYS A 32 -13.56 0.82 -20.59
C LYS A 32 -14.97 0.40 -20.98
N LYS A 33 -15.41 -0.78 -20.55
CA LYS A 33 -16.79 -1.24 -20.80
C LYS A 33 -17.78 -0.43 -19.97
N VAL A 34 -17.47 -0.18 -18.70
CA VAL A 34 -18.30 0.66 -17.81
C VAL A 34 -18.42 2.08 -18.38
N GLU A 35 -17.30 2.67 -18.81
CA GLU A 35 -17.29 3.99 -19.48
C GLU A 35 -18.17 3.99 -20.72
N TRP A 36 -17.97 3.02 -21.62
CA TRP A 36 -18.72 2.94 -22.87
C TRP A 36 -20.22 2.78 -22.66
N GLU A 37 -20.65 2.01 -21.64
CA GLU A 37 -22.07 1.93 -21.28
C GLU A 37 -22.61 3.24 -20.72
N LEU A 38 -21.85 3.90 -19.85
CA LEU A 38 -22.29 5.18 -19.31
C LEU A 38 -22.37 6.27 -20.37
N GLU A 39 -21.45 6.28 -21.34
CA GLU A 39 -21.44 7.19 -22.50
C GLU A 39 -22.71 7.04 -23.36
N LYS A 40 -23.19 5.81 -23.59
CA LYS A 40 -24.44 5.59 -24.35
C LYS A 40 -25.66 6.24 -23.70
N HIS A 41 -25.61 6.43 -22.39
CA HIS A 41 -26.67 7.00 -21.59
C HIS A 41 -26.29 8.37 -21.01
N ALA A 42 -25.25 9.01 -21.58
CA ALA A 42 -24.88 10.38 -21.31
C ALA A 42 -25.78 11.35 -22.09
N GLY A 43 -25.81 12.62 -21.68
CA GLY A 43 -26.53 13.68 -22.38
C GLY A 43 -25.82 14.08 -23.69
N ASP A 44 -26.28 15.19 -24.30
CA ASP A 44 -25.79 15.65 -25.61
C ASP A 44 -24.28 15.95 -25.67
N ASP A 45 -23.59 16.09 -24.54
CA ASP A 45 -22.14 16.33 -24.47
C ASP A 45 -21.30 15.03 -24.48
N GLY A 46 -21.93 13.85 -24.37
CA GLY A 46 -21.25 12.55 -24.30
C GLY A 46 -20.36 12.36 -23.07
N SER A 47 -20.40 13.28 -22.10
CA SER A 47 -19.56 13.26 -20.91
C SER A 47 -20.15 12.36 -19.84
N VAL A 48 -19.36 11.41 -19.35
CA VAL A 48 -19.75 10.60 -18.19
C VAL A 48 -19.57 11.43 -16.92
N ASP A 49 -20.67 11.65 -16.21
CA ASP A 49 -20.64 12.28 -14.88
C ASP A 49 -19.74 11.47 -13.91
N PRO A 50 -18.75 12.11 -13.26
CA PRO A 50 -17.85 11.45 -12.33
C PRO A 50 -18.54 10.69 -11.19
N SER A 51 -19.65 11.23 -10.67
CA SER A 51 -20.42 10.60 -9.59
C SER A 51 -21.11 9.33 -10.09
N ARG A 52 -21.72 9.42 -11.26
CA ARG A 52 -22.37 8.28 -11.93
C ARG A 52 -21.37 7.18 -12.27
N PHE A 53 -20.13 7.55 -12.65
CA PHE A 53 -19.07 6.59 -12.89
C PHE A 53 -18.68 5.84 -11.62
N LEU A 54 -18.34 6.54 -10.54
CA LEU A 54 -17.88 5.92 -9.30
C LEU A 54 -18.98 5.08 -8.64
N TRP A 55 -20.23 5.55 -8.67
CA TRP A 55 -21.38 4.80 -8.17
C TRP A 55 -21.62 3.52 -8.96
N ALA A 56 -21.52 3.57 -10.29
CA ALA A 56 -21.65 2.38 -11.13
C ALA A 56 -20.51 1.39 -10.85
N VAL A 57 -19.29 1.88 -10.65
CA VAL A 57 -18.16 1.01 -10.29
C VAL A 57 -18.41 0.33 -8.96
N ASP A 58 -18.73 1.08 -7.91
CA ASP A 58 -18.98 0.57 -6.56
C ASP A 58 -20.02 -0.56 -6.55
N LEU A 59 -21.16 -0.33 -7.22
CA LEU A 59 -22.23 -1.32 -7.35
C LEU A 59 -21.80 -2.62 -8.07
N LEU A 60 -20.84 -2.52 -8.99
CA LEU A 60 -20.42 -3.64 -9.83
C LEU A 60 -19.18 -4.36 -9.32
N LEU A 61 -18.57 -3.89 -8.22
CA LEU A 61 -17.54 -4.65 -7.53
C LEU A 61 -18.19 -5.83 -6.79
N ALA A 62 -17.55 -6.99 -6.84
CA ALA A 62 -18.00 -8.20 -6.17
C ALA A 62 -16.80 -8.98 -5.60
N ASP A 63 -17.08 -9.96 -4.74
CA ASP A 63 -16.09 -10.85 -4.13
C ASP A 63 -14.86 -10.09 -3.59
N ASP A 64 -13.65 -10.50 -3.98
CA ASP A 64 -12.39 -9.92 -3.52
C ASP A 64 -12.24 -8.43 -3.89
N ALA A 65 -12.88 -7.99 -4.97
CA ALA A 65 -12.84 -6.59 -5.39
C ALA A 65 -13.74 -5.70 -4.55
N ALA A 66 -14.91 -6.18 -4.15
CA ALA A 66 -15.77 -5.48 -3.19
C ALA A 66 -15.08 -5.39 -1.82
N ALA A 67 -14.57 -6.52 -1.31
CA ALA A 67 -13.85 -6.56 -0.04
C ALA A 67 -12.64 -5.61 -0.03
N TRP A 68 -11.90 -5.51 -1.14
CA TRP A 68 -10.80 -4.56 -1.28
C TRP A 68 -11.28 -3.10 -1.24
N ALA A 69 -12.37 -2.76 -1.92
CA ALA A 69 -12.90 -1.41 -1.94
C ALA A 69 -13.41 -0.98 -0.55
N GLU A 70 -14.08 -1.88 0.18
CA GLU A 70 -14.61 -1.64 1.52
C GLU A 70 -13.52 -1.52 2.60
N THR A 71 -12.37 -2.20 2.42
CA THR A 71 -11.31 -2.28 3.44
C THR A 71 -10.11 -1.36 3.19
N THR A 72 -10.06 -0.67 2.04
CA THR A 72 -8.95 0.22 1.69
C THR A 72 -9.36 1.69 1.91
N PRO A 73 -8.87 2.40 2.95
CA PRO A 73 -9.36 3.73 3.31
C PRO A 73 -9.33 4.74 2.16
N GLY A 74 -8.24 4.79 1.40
CA GLY A 74 -8.12 5.70 0.25
C GLY A 74 -9.01 5.33 -0.94
N ILE A 75 -9.60 4.14 -1.00
CA ILE A 75 -10.60 3.76 -2.00
C ILE A 75 -12.00 4.12 -1.51
N VAL A 76 -12.30 3.85 -0.23
CA VAL A 76 -13.54 4.28 0.42
C VAL A 76 -13.72 5.79 0.26
N GLU A 77 -12.67 6.57 0.58
CA GLU A 77 -12.70 8.04 0.43
C GLU A 77 -13.00 8.51 -1.00
N LEU A 78 -12.52 7.78 -2.01
CA LEU A 78 -12.76 8.12 -3.42
C LEU A 78 -14.17 7.74 -3.88
N LEU A 79 -14.68 6.58 -3.43
CA LEU A 79 -16.00 6.09 -3.80
C LEU A 79 -17.12 6.86 -3.09
N GLU A 80 -16.90 7.27 -1.84
CA GLU A 80 -17.86 8.05 -1.04
C GLU A 80 -17.68 9.57 -1.20
N HIS A 81 -16.79 10.03 -2.08
CA HIS A 81 -16.51 11.44 -2.25
C HIS A 81 -17.78 12.22 -2.64
N PRO A 82 -18.19 13.28 -1.91
CA PRO A 82 -19.51 13.89 -2.07
C PRO A 82 -19.69 14.68 -3.37
N ALA A 83 -18.60 15.13 -3.99
CA ALA A 83 -18.59 15.84 -5.26
C ALA A 83 -17.35 15.44 -6.07
N PRO A 84 -17.32 14.20 -6.61
CA PRO A 84 -16.16 13.70 -7.33
C PRO A 84 -15.98 14.45 -8.64
N ASN A 85 -14.72 14.60 -9.06
CA ASN A 85 -14.37 15.25 -10.31
C ASN A 85 -13.52 14.31 -11.18
N ALA A 86 -13.03 14.83 -12.31
CA ALA A 86 -12.19 14.05 -13.23
C ALA A 86 -10.91 13.53 -12.57
N ASP A 87 -10.32 14.28 -11.63
CA ASP A 87 -9.13 13.87 -10.89
C ASP A 87 -9.45 12.74 -9.90
N THR A 88 -10.58 12.81 -9.20
CA THR A 88 -11.08 11.72 -8.32
C THR A 88 -11.21 10.41 -9.11
N VAL A 89 -11.81 10.49 -10.30
CA VAL A 89 -11.98 9.33 -11.20
C VAL A 89 -10.62 8.83 -11.71
N ALA A 90 -9.71 9.73 -12.09
CA ALA A 90 -8.38 9.35 -12.55
C ALA A 90 -7.57 8.66 -11.44
N GLN A 91 -7.65 9.17 -10.20
CA GLN A 91 -7.00 8.60 -9.04
C GLN A 91 -7.54 7.19 -8.74
N PHE A 92 -8.86 7.02 -8.74
CA PHE A 92 -9.49 5.71 -8.59
C PHE A 92 -9.00 4.74 -9.67
N LYS A 93 -9.05 5.14 -10.96
CA LYS A 93 -8.59 4.30 -12.07
C LYS A 93 -7.11 3.91 -11.93
N GLY A 94 -6.27 4.81 -11.44
CA GLY A 94 -4.86 4.54 -11.17
C GLY A 94 -4.68 3.44 -10.11
N LEU A 95 -5.32 3.61 -8.95
CA LEU A 95 -5.25 2.64 -7.85
C LEU A 95 -5.89 1.29 -8.24
N PHE A 96 -7.00 1.32 -8.96
CA PHE A 96 -7.68 0.13 -9.44
C PHE A 96 -6.81 -0.67 -10.41
N ASN A 97 -6.15 0.00 -11.36
CA ASN A 97 -5.21 -0.66 -12.29
C ASN A 97 -3.90 -1.10 -11.60
N GLN A 98 -3.49 -0.44 -10.51
CA GLN A 98 -2.36 -0.89 -9.69
C GLN A 98 -2.71 -2.18 -8.94
N ARG A 99 -3.93 -2.26 -8.38
CA ARG A 99 -4.43 -3.44 -7.68
C ARG A 99 -4.68 -4.62 -8.63
N TYR A 100 -5.23 -4.33 -9.80
CA TYR A 100 -5.64 -5.30 -10.81
C TYR A 100 -4.95 -5.02 -12.16
N PRO A 101 -3.63 -5.25 -12.26
CA PRO A 101 -2.87 -4.88 -13.46
C PRO A 101 -3.31 -5.70 -14.68
N SER A 102 -3.58 -5.00 -15.79
CA SER A 102 -4.10 -5.62 -17.03
C SER A 102 -3.06 -6.42 -17.81
N LYS A 103 -1.79 -6.17 -17.52
CA LYS A 103 -0.70 -7.08 -17.83
C LYS A 103 -0.27 -7.62 -16.47
N VAL A 104 -0.34 -8.94 -16.27
CA VAL A 104 0.52 -9.55 -15.24
C VAL A 104 1.90 -9.02 -15.59
N PRO A 105 2.57 -8.22 -14.72
CA PRO A 105 3.96 -7.93 -14.97
C PRO A 105 4.59 -9.28 -15.26
N GLU A 106 5.31 -9.43 -16.37
CA GLU A 106 6.25 -10.56 -16.46
C GLU A 106 6.87 -10.66 -15.08
N PRO A 107 6.87 -11.83 -14.43
CA PRO A 107 7.52 -11.94 -13.15
C PRO A 107 8.93 -11.46 -13.43
N SER A 108 9.25 -10.22 -13.03
CA SER A 108 10.61 -9.77 -12.88
C SER A 108 11.13 -10.87 -12.00
N VAL A 109 12.04 -11.71 -12.50
CA VAL A 109 12.60 -12.79 -11.71
C VAL A 109 13.08 -12.07 -10.47
N VAL A 110 12.34 -12.19 -9.37
CA VAL A 110 12.68 -11.50 -8.14
C VAL A 110 13.85 -12.31 -7.69
N HIS A 111 15.05 -11.82 -8.00
CA HIS A 111 16.29 -12.39 -7.52
C HIS A 111 16.38 -12.03 -6.04
N PHE A 112 15.46 -12.59 -5.25
CA PHE A 112 15.27 -12.27 -3.85
C PHE A 112 16.59 -12.40 -3.10
N ASP A 113 17.35 -13.46 -3.40
CA ASP A 113 18.68 -13.66 -2.85
C ASP A 113 19.66 -12.51 -3.18
N SER A 114 19.62 -11.99 -4.41
CA SER A 114 20.45 -10.85 -4.82
C SER A 114 19.98 -9.54 -4.18
N GLU A 115 18.67 -9.27 -4.21
CA GLU A 115 18.10 -8.05 -3.63
C GLU A 115 18.29 -8.00 -2.10
N ILE A 116 18.20 -9.15 -1.42
CA ILE A 116 18.49 -9.28 0.01
C ILE A 116 19.98 -9.12 0.29
N SER A 117 20.85 -9.73 -0.52
CA SER A 117 22.31 -9.57 -0.36
C SER A 117 22.76 -8.12 -0.54
N ASP A 118 22.06 -7.38 -1.41
CA ASP A 118 22.32 -5.97 -1.68
C ASP A 118 21.54 -4.99 -0.78
N LEU A 119 20.73 -5.51 0.15
CA LEU A 119 19.86 -4.69 0.97
C LEU A 119 20.66 -3.85 1.98
N ARG A 120 20.82 -2.56 1.67
CA ARG A 120 21.48 -1.56 2.52
C ARG A 120 20.79 -0.20 2.42
N GLN A 121 20.72 0.52 3.54
CA GLN A 121 20.21 1.89 3.61
C GLN A 121 21.13 2.81 2.78
N LYS A 122 20.56 3.59 1.86
CA LYS A 122 21.33 4.57 1.06
C LYS A 122 21.73 5.78 1.91
N ASP A 123 22.68 6.57 1.42
CA ASP A 123 23.25 7.68 2.18
C ASP A 123 22.20 8.66 2.73
N ASP A 124 21.26 9.10 1.90
CA ASP A 124 20.20 10.05 2.29
C ASP A 124 18.82 9.37 2.47
N GLU A 125 18.78 8.04 2.56
CA GLU A 125 17.53 7.30 2.72
C GLU A 125 17.08 7.34 4.19
N ALA A 126 15.91 7.92 4.45
CA ALA A 126 15.29 7.84 5.77
C ALA A 126 15.02 6.39 6.15
N LEU A 127 15.13 6.04 7.45
CA LEU A 127 14.90 4.68 7.95
C LEU A 127 13.50 4.16 7.58
N VAL A 128 12.48 5.03 7.57
CA VAL A 128 11.11 4.66 7.15
C VAL A 128 11.05 4.24 5.68
N THR A 129 11.78 4.94 4.80
CA THR A 129 11.86 4.63 3.37
C THR A 129 12.61 3.31 3.15
N TYR A 130 13.70 3.10 3.91
CA TYR A 130 14.43 1.84 3.89
C TYR A 130 13.55 0.67 4.33
N TYR A 131 12.80 0.82 5.43
CA TYR A 131 11.83 -0.15 5.90
C TYR A 131 10.74 -0.44 4.86
N GLN A 132 10.15 0.59 4.25
CA GLN A 132 9.15 0.42 3.19
C GLN A 132 9.68 -0.39 2.00
N ARG A 133 10.91 -0.12 1.56
CA ARG A 133 11.58 -0.88 0.49
C ARG A 133 11.75 -2.35 0.88
N THR A 134 12.14 -2.63 2.12
CA THR A 134 12.26 -4.00 2.64
C THR A 134 10.91 -4.71 2.71
N THR A 135 9.84 -4.04 3.15
CA THR A 135 8.50 -4.64 3.16
C THR A 135 7.98 -4.93 1.75
N SER A 136 8.26 -4.04 0.79
CA SER A 136 7.93 -4.25 -0.62
C SER A 136 8.62 -5.51 -1.18
N LEU A 137 9.90 -5.71 -0.85
CA LEU A 137 10.66 -6.91 -1.25
C LEU A 137 10.02 -8.20 -0.73
N ILE A 138 9.58 -8.23 0.53
CA ILE A 138 8.86 -9.37 1.12
C ILE A 138 7.53 -9.61 0.38
N SER A 139 6.75 -8.55 0.13
CA SER A 139 5.44 -8.69 -0.52
C SER A 139 5.51 -9.17 -1.97
N ARG A 140 6.58 -8.80 -2.70
CA ARG A 140 6.80 -9.20 -4.11
C ARG A 140 7.02 -10.70 -4.28
N VAL A 141 7.48 -11.40 -3.23
CA VAL A 141 7.65 -12.87 -3.23
C VAL A 141 6.50 -13.60 -2.52
N GLY A 142 5.39 -12.90 -2.24
CA GLY A 142 4.25 -13.46 -1.53
C GLY A 142 4.49 -13.66 -0.02
N GLY A 143 5.61 -13.17 0.51
CA GLY A 143 5.90 -13.17 1.93
C GLY A 143 5.11 -12.11 2.68
N ARG A 144 5.03 -12.27 4.00
CA ARG A 144 4.37 -11.32 4.90
C ARG A 144 5.19 -11.17 6.18
N ASP A 145 5.08 -10.00 6.81
CA ASP A 145 5.64 -9.77 8.14
C ASP A 145 4.80 -10.54 9.19
N ARG A 146 5.36 -10.70 10.39
CA ARG A 146 4.60 -11.27 11.52
C ARG A 146 3.42 -10.34 11.86
N PRO A 147 2.19 -10.88 11.96
CA PRO A 147 1.04 -10.12 12.43
C PRO A 147 1.32 -9.48 13.78
N ARG A 148 0.84 -8.24 13.97
CA ARG A 148 0.93 -7.56 15.27
C ARG A 148 -0.03 -8.15 16.31
N GLU A 149 -1.15 -8.69 15.83
CA GLU A 149 -2.17 -9.33 16.65
C GLU A 149 -2.54 -10.66 16.01
N ILE A 150 -2.54 -11.73 16.80
CA ILE A 150 -3.01 -13.05 16.36
C ILE A 150 -4.51 -13.07 16.64
N THR A 151 -5.29 -12.65 15.67
CA THR A 151 -6.74 -12.90 15.67
C THR A 151 -7.02 -14.28 15.09
N PRO A 152 -8.16 -14.92 15.40
CA PRO A 152 -8.55 -16.21 14.81
C PRO A 152 -8.58 -16.20 13.27
N SER A 153 -8.72 -15.02 12.67
CA SER A 153 -8.75 -14.77 11.23
C SER A 153 -7.37 -14.51 10.61
N THR A 154 -6.30 -14.34 11.41
CA THR A 154 -4.96 -14.09 10.89
C THR A 154 -4.10 -15.35 11.02
N PRO A 155 -3.84 -16.08 9.92
CA PRO A 155 -3.03 -17.28 9.98
C PRO A 155 -1.59 -16.94 10.37
N ALA A 156 -0.99 -17.77 11.23
CA ALA A 156 0.42 -17.71 11.53
C ALA A 156 1.27 -17.89 10.25
N LEU A 157 2.49 -17.36 10.27
CA LEU A 157 3.43 -17.59 9.18
C LEU A 157 3.76 -19.08 9.07
N SER A 158 3.80 -19.60 7.85
CA SER A 158 4.36 -20.92 7.58
C SER A 158 5.84 -20.98 7.98
N PRO A 159 6.40 -22.17 8.21
CA PRO A 159 7.83 -22.31 8.54
C PRO A 159 8.76 -21.67 7.50
N LEU A 160 8.39 -21.72 6.22
CA LEU A 160 9.15 -21.10 5.14
C LEU A 160 9.07 -19.55 5.20
N GLU A 161 7.85 -19.00 5.36
CA GLU A 161 7.67 -17.55 5.53
C GLU A 161 8.45 -17.04 6.75
N ALA A 162 8.43 -17.78 7.87
CA ALA A 162 9.17 -17.42 9.08
C ALA A 162 10.69 -17.42 8.87
N ALA A 163 11.25 -18.43 8.18
CA ALA A 163 12.68 -18.49 7.87
C ALA A 163 13.12 -17.38 6.91
N MET A 164 12.29 -17.09 5.90
CA MET A 164 12.53 -15.99 4.97
C MET A 164 12.49 -14.64 5.68
N LEU A 165 11.51 -14.43 6.55
CA LEU A 165 11.40 -13.21 7.35
C LEU A 165 12.62 -13.01 8.27
N ASP A 166 13.11 -14.08 8.93
CA ASP A 166 14.34 -14.01 9.74
C ASP A 166 15.55 -13.57 8.91
N THR A 167 15.68 -14.10 7.68
CA THR A 167 16.74 -13.70 6.75
C THR A 167 16.62 -12.23 6.38
N VAL A 168 15.40 -11.76 6.06
CA VAL A 168 15.15 -10.37 5.71
C VAL A 168 15.42 -9.43 6.90
N MET A 169 14.96 -9.78 8.10
CA MET A 169 15.18 -8.99 9.31
C MET A 169 16.67 -8.83 9.63
N ARG A 170 17.45 -9.92 9.47
CA ARG A 170 18.91 -9.85 9.64
C ARG A 170 19.57 -9.00 8.56
N ALA A 171 19.14 -9.10 7.31
CA ALA A 171 19.66 -8.29 6.21
C ALA A 171 19.34 -6.80 6.43
N PHE A 172 18.08 -6.48 6.75
CA PHE A 172 17.63 -5.13 7.11
C PHE A 172 18.49 -4.53 8.22
N THR A 173 18.64 -5.27 9.32
CA THR A 173 19.42 -4.81 10.48
C THR A 173 20.87 -4.53 10.10
N ARG A 174 21.51 -5.43 9.36
CA ARG A 174 22.90 -5.23 8.90
C ARG A 174 23.06 -4.06 7.94
N GLY A 175 22.03 -3.81 7.13
CA GLY A 175 22.02 -2.73 6.15
C GLY A 175 21.71 -1.34 6.71
N ILE A 176 21.32 -1.21 7.99
CA ILE A 176 21.20 0.10 8.66
C ILE A 176 22.56 0.81 8.63
N ARG A 177 22.59 2.07 8.19
CA ARG A 177 23.82 2.84 7.97
C ARG A 177 24.52 3.19 9.29
N ASP A 178 23.77 3.81 10.20
CA ASP A 178 24.28 4.25 11.50
C ASP A 178 24.63 3.05 12.40
N SER A 179 25.87 3.00 12.85
CA SER A 179 26.39 1.87 13.63
C SER A 179 25.75 1.72 15.01
N ASP A 180 25.35 2.81 15.65
CA ASP A 180 24.75 2.79 16.98
C ASP A 180 23.32 2.26 16.89
N ILE A 181 22.55 2.80 15.93
CA ILE A 181 21.20 2.35 15.63
C ILE A 181 21.21 0.87 15.23
N ARG A 182 22.14 0.49 14.35
CA ARG A 182 22.33 -0.92 13.94
C ARG A 182 22.62 -1.83 15.12
N ARG A 183 23.44 -1.40 16.08
CA ARG A 183 23.77 -2.19 17.27
C ARG A 183 22.55 -2.42 18.16
N ASP A 184 21.73 -1.39 18.35
CA ASP A 184 20.52 -1.49 19.16
C ASP A 184 19.45 -2.35 18.47
N ALA A 185 19.28 -2.19 17.16
CA ALA A 185 18.42 -3.06 16.35
C ALA A 185 18.86 -4.53 16.42
N LEU A 186 20.17 -4.80 16.37
CA LEU A 186 20.73 -6.16 16.49
C LEU A 186 20.45 -6.79 17.86
N ARG A 187 20.51 -6.01 18.95
CA ARG A 187 20.10 -6.48 20.29
C ARG A 187 18.61 -6.81 20.32
N GLY A 188 17.79 -6.04 19.60
CA GLY A 188 16.35 -6.25 19.45
C GLY A 188 15.96 -7.57 18.75
N LEU A 189 16.85 -8.14 17.94
CA LEU A 189 16.61 -9.38 17.16
C LEU A 189 16.63 -10.68 17.98
N VAL A 190 17.07 -10.65 19.24
CA VAL A 190 17.27 -11.87 20.05
C VAL A 190 15.95 -12.59 20.39
N SER A 191 14.80 -11.91 20.29
CA SER A 191 13.49 -12.48 20.60
C SER A 191 12.85 -13.17 19.39
N SER A 192 12.32 -14.39 19.58
CA SER A 192 11.74 -15.25 18.53
C SER A 192 10.47 -14.70 17.87
N ASP A 193 9.78 -13.75 18.51
CA ASP A 193 8.47 -13.24 18.09
C ASP A 193 8.54 -11.90 17.33
N ARG A 194 9.73 -11.49 16.91
CA ARG A 194 9.94 -10.16 16.33
C ARG A 194 9.43 -10.06 14.90
N SER A 195 8.70 -8.99 14.60
CA SER A 195 8.38 -8.58 13.24
C SER A 195 9.46 -7.68 12.67
N LEU A 196 9.52 -7.56 11.34
CA LEU A 196 10.34 -6.54 10.67
C LEU A 196 9.94 -5.13 11.16
N TYR A 197 8.65 -4.89 11.34
CA TYR A 197 8.16 -3.65 11.96
C TYR A 197 8.76 -3.43 13.36
N GLY A 198 8.82 -4.46 14.21
CA GLY A 198 9.41 -4.34 15.55
C GLY A 198 10.89 -3.95 15.51
N VAL A 199 11.65 -4.49 14.56
CA VAL A 199 13.06 -4.11 14.35
C VAL A 199 13.17 -2.66 13.89
N TYR A 200 12.30 -2.24 12.98
CA TYR A 200 12.22 -0.85 12.53
C TYR A 200 11.86 0.11 13.68
N SER A 201 10.88 -0.23 14.52
CA SER A 201 10.50 0.59 15.69
C SER A 201 11.66 0.82 16.64
N ILE A 202 12.40 -0.23 17.00
CA ILE A 202 13.61 -0.11 17.84
C ILE A 202 14.66 0.78 17.18
N SER A 203 14.82 0.65 15.86
CA SER A 203 15.77 1.47 15.09
C SER A 203 15.38 2.95 15.09
N GLU A 204 14.08 3.26 14.92
CA GLU A 204 13.57 4.62 14.96
C GLU A 204 13.65 5.24 16.35
N GLU A 205 13.35 4.48 17.41
CA GLU A 205 13.50 4.92 18.79
C GLU A 205 14.96 5.26 19.10
N SER A 206 15.91 4.38 18.71
CA SER A 206 17.35 4.63 18.85
C SER A 206 17.79 5.88 18.05
N ARG A 207 17.27 6.07 16.82
CA ARG A 207 17.52 7.27 16.02
C ARG A 207 17.06 8.55 16.72
N ARG A 208 15.84 8.53 17.29
CA ARG A 208 15.27 9.70 18.00
C ARG A 208 16.05 10.01 19.27
N ALA A 209 16.33 9.00 20.10
CA ALA A 209 17.09 9.16 21.33
C ALA A 209 18.50 9.72 21.05
N LYS A 210 19.16 9.26 19.98
CA LYS A 210 20.45 9.81 19.55
C LYS A 210 20.35 11.28 19.16
N GLY A 211 19.31 11.67 18.42
CA GLY A 211 19.07 13.06 18.06
C GLY A 211 18.84 13.97 19.27
N GLU A 212 18.04 13.53 20.23
CA GLU A 212 17.80 14.25 21.49
C GLU A 212 19.09 14.40 22.31
N TYR A 213 19.91 13.35 22.39
CA TYR A 213 21.19 13.40 23.11
C TYR A 213 22.16 14.42 22.50
N ILE A 214 22.25 14.49 21.17
CA ILE A 214 23.08 15.46 20.46
C ILE A 214 22.60 16.89 20.77
N HIS A 215 21.29 17.14 20.72
CA HIS A 215 20.72 18.44 21.05
C HIS A 215 21.06 18.89 22.48
N LEU A 216 20.91 17.99 23.46
CA LEU A 216 21.26 18.27 24.85
C LEU A 216 22.76 18.58 25.04
N GLN A 217 23.64 17.91 24.29
CA GLN A 217 25.08 18.23 24.32
C GLN A 217 25.38 19.61 23.74
N GLU A 218 24.71 20.00 22.65
CA GLU A 218 24.87 21.34 22.07
C GLU A 218 24.37 22.45 23.00
N GLU A 219 23.25 22.24 23.69
CA GLU A 219 22.73 23.17 24.69
C GLU A 219 23.68 23.31 25.89
N ALA A 220 24.21 22.19 26.39
CA ALA A 220 25.19 22.18 27.47
C ALA A 220 26.48 22.91 27.07
N ALA A 221 26.98 22.68 25.85
CA ALA A 221 28.17 23.36 25.33
C ALA A 221 27.96 24.88 25.23
N LYS A 222 26.83 25.33 24.67
CA LYS A 222 26.47 26.76 24.59
C LYS A 222 26.34 27.41 25.97
N ALA A 223 25.72 26.71 26.93
CA ALA A 223 25.58 27.21 28.30
C ALA A 223 26.95 27.36 28.99
N GLN A 224 27.89 26.45 28.71
CA GLN A 224 29.24 26.51 29.25
C GLN A 224 30.06 27.66 28.64
N GLU A 225 29.93 27.94 27.35
CA GLU A 225 30.58 29.09 26.70
C GLU A 225 30.08 30.43 27.26
N LEU A 226 28.78 30.54 27.58
CA LEU A 226 28.18 31.74 28.19
C LEU A 226 28.62 31.98 29.65
N GLN A 227 29.17 30.97 30.34
CA GLN A 227 29.72 31.14 31.70
C GLN A 227 31.14 31.71 31.71
N PHE A 228 31.81 31.77 30.56
CA PHE A 228 33.15 32.34 30.40
C PHE A 228 33.17 33.75 29.79
N TYR A 229 32.00 34.35 29.56
CA TYR A 229 31.81 35.76 29.19
C TYR A 229 31.18 36.55 30.35
#